data_AF-A0A3N5ZPH2-F1
#
_entry.id   AF-A0A3N5ZPH2-F1
#
_cell.length_a   1.000
_cell.length_b   1.000
_cell.length_c   1.000
_cell.angle_alpha   90.00
_cell.angle_beta   90.00
_cell.angle_gamma   90.00
#
_symmetry.space_group_name_H-M   'P 1'
#
loop_
_entity.id
_entity.type
_entity.pdbx_description
1 polymer ?
#
loop_
_entity_poly.entity_id
_entity_poly.type
_entity_poly.pdbx_seq_one_letter_code
_entity_poly.pdbx_strand_id
1 'polypeptide(L)'
;SGMDQVDSDQQPIEALAKKYLSDSVCPRMFDGYQQRFDYLMEKARRADVQGVILQNIRFCDLHGSENGLLERAFEKMGIPCLRLEREYGPLTETGRMKMRIEAFFERL
;
A
#
# COMPACT_ATOMS: atom_id res chain seq x y z
N SER A 1 -6.28 -16.76 5.45
CA SER A 1 -6.90 -17.66 4.45
C SER A 1 -8.41 -17.38 4.23
N GLY A 2 -8.86 -16.11 4.33
CA GLY A 2 -10.30 -15.77 4.19
C GLY A 2 -10.62 -14.63 3.20
N MET A 3 -9.65 -14.15 2.42
CA MET A 3 -9.85 -12.99 1.53
C MET A 3 -10.64 -13.33 0.25
N ASP A 4 -10.94 -14.60 0.00
CA ASP A 4 -11.55 -15.03 -1.26
C ASP A 4 -12.99 -15.54 -1.19
N GLN A 5 -13.63 -15.49 -0.03
CA GLN A 5 -15.02 -15.94 0.12
C GLN A 5 -16.00 -14.90 -0.40
N VAL A 6 -17.07 -15.37 -1.07
CA VAL A 6 -18.23 -14.57 -1.47
C VAL A 6 -19.45 -15.11 -0.73
N ASP A 7 -20.44 -14.26 -0.51
CA ASP A 7 -21.71 -14.65 0.08
C ASP A 7 -22.41 -15.68 -0.81
N SER A 8 -22.56 -16.92 -0.32
CA SER A 8 -23.19 -18.02 -1.04
C SER A 8 -24.71 -17.93 -1.08
N ASP A 9 -25.30 -17.07 -0.25
CA ASP A 9 -26.75 -16.92 -0.13
C ASP A 9 -27.30 -15.82 -1.05
N GLN A 10 -26.41 -15.06 -1.71
CA GLN A 10 -26.75 -14.05 -2.72
C GLN A 10 -26.70 -14.60 -4.14
N GLN A 11 -27.31 -13.87 -5.09
CA GLN A 11 -27.15 -14.21 -6.50
C GLN A 11 -25.67 -14.17 -6.88
N PRO A 12 -25.13 -15.20 -7.56
CA PRO A 12 -23.69 -15.33 -7.79
C PRO A 12 -23.03 -14.10 -8.44
N ILE A 13 -23.70 -13.49 -9.42
CA ILE A 13 -23.20 -12.30 -10.11
C ILE A 13 -23.16 -11.08 -9.18
N GLU A 14 -24.18 -10.90 -8.35
CA GLU A 14 -24.24 -9.80 -7.39
C GLU A 14 -23.18 -9.95 -6.30
N ALA A 15 -23.03 -11.16 -5.76
CA ALA A 15 -22.02 -11.47 -4.74
C ALA A 15 -20.60 -11.20 -5.25
N LEU A 16 -20.31 -11.63 -6.48
CA LEU A 16 -19.02 -11.39 -7.13
C LEU A 16 -18.80 -9.90 -7.44
N ALA A 17 -19.81 -9.21 -7.97
CA ALA A 17 -19.72 -7.78 -8.29
C ALA A 17 -19.49 -6.94 -7.04
N LYS A 18 -20.22 -7.22 -5.96
CA LYS A 18 -20.07 -6.55 -4.67
C LYS A 18 -18.64 -6.71 -4.16
N LYS A 19 -18.14 -7.95 -4.03
CA LYS A 19 -16.78 -8.23 -3.57
C LYS A 19 -15.73 -7.52 -4.44
N TYR A 20 -15.86 -7.59 -5.77
CA TYR A 20 -14.91 -6.98 -6.69
C TYR A 20 -14.82 -5.45 -6.49
N LEU A 21 -15.95 -4.79 -6.21
CA LEU A 21 -16.03 -3.35 -6.08
C LEU A 21 -15.73 -2.84 -4.66
N SER A 22 -16.03 -3.61 -3.61
CA SER A 22 -15.89 -3.15 -2.22
C SER A 22 -14.55 -3.50 -1.57
N ASP A 23 -13.93 -4.62 -1.94
CA ASP A 23 -12.85 -5.19 -1.13
C ASP A 23 -11.45 -4.87 -1.70
N SER A 24 -11.39 -4.25 -2.87
CA SER A 24 -10.14 -3.87 -3.50
C SER A 24 -9.55 -2.61 -2.85
N VAL A 25 -8.41 -2.78 -2.17
CA VAL A 25 -7.61 -1.69 -1.61
C VAL A 25 -6.70 -1.01 -2.64
N CYS A 26 -6.92 -1.26 -3.94
CA CYS A 26 -6.09 -0.64 -4.98
C CYS A 26 -6.50 0.83 -5.19
N PRO A 27 -5.55 1.76 -5.40
CA PRO A 27 -5.83 3.15 -5.76
C PRO A 27 -6.55 3.32 -7.10
N ARG A 28 -6.68 2.25 -7.89
CA ARG A 28 -7.54 2.20 -9.08
C ARG A 28 -9.03 2.31 -8.73
N MET A 29 -9.41 1.99 -7.50
CA MET A 29 -10.80 2.08 -7.05
C MET A 29 -11.14 3.54 -6.74
N PHE A 30 -12.24 4.01 -7.32
CA PHE A 30 -12.75 5.36 -7.14
C PHE A 30 -13.15 5.61 -5.67
N ASP A 31 -12.96 6.84 -5.20
CA ASP A 31 -13.37 7.32 -3.86
C ASP A 31 -12.82 6.53 -2.65
N GLY A 32 -11.83 5.65 -2.85
CA GLY A 32 -11.26 4.84 -1.76
C GLY A 32 -10.07 5.46 -1.03
N TYR A 33 -9.57 6.63 -1.46
CA TYR A 33 -8.34 7.20 -0.90
C TYR A 33 -8.44 7.48 0.58
N GLN A 34 -9.49 8.20 1.02
CA GLN A 34 -9.65 8.58 2.42
C GLN A 34 -9.73 7.36 3.33
N GLN A 35 -10.46 6.32 2.91
CA GLN A 35 -10.57 5.08 3.66
C GLN A 35 -9.23 4.35 3.79
N ARG A 36 -8.44 4.28 2.70
CA ARG A 36 -7.09 3.70 2.74
C ARG A 36 -6.16 4.51 3.62
N PHE A 37 -6.22 5.84 3.50
CA PHE A 37 -5.44 6.77 4.31
C PHE A 37 -5.70 6.56 5.81
N ASP A 38 -6.97 6.64 6.23
CA ASP A 38 -7.36 6.48 7.63
C ASP A 38 -6.96 5.12 8.18
N TYR A 39 -7.14 4.06 7.38
CA TYR A 39 -6.71 2.71 7.74
C TYR A 39 -5.20 2.61 7.97
N LEU A 40 -4.39 3.19 7.07
CA LEU A 40 -2.93 3.17 7.18
C LEU A 40 -2.44 4.01 8.36
N MET A 41 -3.02 5.20 8.59
CA MET A 41 -2.69 6.04 9.74
C MET A 41 -2.99 5.34 11.06
N GLU A 42 -4.18 4.74 11.18
CA GLU A 42 -4.58 4.03 12.38
C GLU A 42 -3.70 2.79 12.63
N LYS A 43 -3.35 2.06 11.57
CA LYS A 43 -2.40 0.93 11.64
C LYS A 43 -1.04 1.38 12.13
N ALA A 44 -0.48 2.44 11.55
CA ALA A 44 0.82 2.98 11.92
C ALA A 44 0.84 3.44 13.39
N ARG A 45 -0.20 4.15 13.82
CA ARG A 45 -0.36 4.62 15.19
C ARG A 45 -0.47 3.46 16.20
N ARG A 46 -1.26 2.43 15.88
CA ARG A 46 -1.42 1.25 16.75
C ARG A 46 -0.16 0.42 16.88
N ALA A 47 0.63 0.35 15.81
CA ALA A 47 1.85 -0.44 15.77
C ALA A 47 3.09 0.33 16.23
N ASP A 48 2.95 1.62 16.60
CA ASP A 48 4.03 2.52 16.99
C ASP A 48 5.24 2.44 16.03
N VAL A 49 4.94 2.58 14.73
CA VAL A 49 5.95 2.39 13.69
C VAL A 49 6.99 3.51 13.70
N GLN A 50 8.26 3.14 13.64
CA GLN A 50 9.38 4.09 13.57
C GLN A 50 9.66 4.59 12.15
N GLY A 51 9.09 3.94 11.14
CA GLY A 51 9.23 4.32 9.74
C GLY A 51 8.32 3.52 8.82
N VAL A 52 8.08 4.04 7.61
CA VAL A 52 7.20 3.41 6.62
C VAL A 52 7.91 3.23 5.28
N ILE A 53 7.81 2.04 4.70
CA ILE A 53 8.28 1.77 3.34
C ILE A 53 7.07 1.73 2.40
N LEU A 54 7.02 2.68 1.47
CA LEU A 54 5.95 2.84 0.48
C LEU A 54 6.40 2.21 -0.83
N GLN A 55 5.97 0.97 -1.07
CA GLN A 55 6.41 0.18 -2.23
C GLN A 55 5.34 0.11 -3.31
N ASN A 56 5.72 0.33 -4.57
CA ASN A 56 4.88 0.08 -5.74
C ASN A 56 5.62 -0.67 -6.86
N ILE A 57 4.86 -1.24 -7.78
CA ILE A 57 5.42 -1.74 -9.05
C ILE A 57 5.78 -0.53 -9.92
N ARG A 58 6.92 -0.59 -10.61
CA ARG A 58 7.33 0.45 -11.57
C ARG A 58 6.22 0.65 -12.61
N PHE A 59 5.95 1.91 -12.96
CA PHE A 59 4.84 2.32 -13.85
C PHE A 59 3.42 2.09 -13.30
N CYS A 60 3.27 1.82 -12.00
CA CYS A 60 1.98 1.91 -11.34
C CYS A 60 1.73 3.34 -10.86
N ASP A 61 1.37 4.25 -11.77
CA ASP A 61 1.23 5.68 -11.50
C ASP A 61 0.23 5.99 -10.39
N LEU A 62 -0.82 5.17 -10.26
CA LEU A 62 -1.85 5.30 -9.23
C LEU A 62 -1.25 5.09 -7.83
N HIS A 63 -0.54 3.98 -7.62
CA HIS A 63 0.18 3.76 -6.36
C HIS A 63 1.34 4.74 -6.18
N GLY A 64 2.05 5.10 -7.24
CA GLY A 64 3.16 6.06 -7.17
C GLY A 64 2.68 7.46 -6.70
N SER A 65 1.55 7.92 -7.22
CA SER A 65 0.93 9.19 -6.85
C SER A 65 0.39 9.14 -5.42
N GLU A 66 -0.32 8.07 -5.06
CA GLU A 66 -0.85 7.88 -3.69
C GLU A 66 0.29 7.77 -2.65
N ASN A 67 1.38 7.06 -2.97
CA ASN A 67 2.57 6.99 -2.12
C ASN A 67 3.18 8.38 -1.87
N GLY A 68 3.16 9.28 -2.87
CA GLY A 68 3.60 10.66 -2.65
C GLY A 68 2.70 11.45 -1.69
N LEU A 69 1.38 11.18 -1.67
CA LEU A 69 0.46 11.77 -0.70
C LEU A 69 0.68 11.20 0.70
N LEU A 70 0.85 9.87 0.80
CA LEU A 70 1.07 9.15 2.06
C LEU A 70 2.39 9.56 2.71
N GLU A 71 3.47 9.67 1.94
CA GLU A 71 4.79 10.13 2.40
C GLU A 71 4.67 11.49 3.11
N ARG A 72 4.06 12.47 2.44
CA ARG A 72 3.85 13.81 3.02
C ARG A 72 3.02 13.78 4.30
N ALA A 73 2.07 12.86 4.43
CA ALA A 73 1.23 12.77 5.60
C ALA A 73 1.96 12.11 6.78
N PHE A 74 2.66 11.01 6.54
CA PHE A 74 3.49 10.36 7.56
C PHE A 74 4.63 11.26 8.04
N GLU A 75 5.30 11.98 7.13
CA GLU A 75 6.36 12.92 7.50
C GLU A 75 5.85 14.08 8.36
N LYS A 76 4.62 14.59 8.10
CA LYS A 76 3.96 15.58 8.98
C LYS A 76 3.70 15.05 10.38
N MET A 77 3.56 13.73 10.54
CA MET A 77 3.42 13.07 11.83
C MET A 77 4.76 12.72 12.47
N GLY A 78 5.88 13.10 11.85
CA GLY A 78 7.22 12.76 12.32
C GLY A 78 7.67 11.34 12.01
N ILE A 79 6.95 10.62 11.13
CA ILE A 79 7.28 9.24 10.74
C ILE A 79 8.06 9.26 9.41
N PRO A 80 9.36 8.93 9.41
CA PRO A 80 10.17 8.92 8.19
C PRO A 80 9.68 7.86 7.20
N CYS A 81 9.75 8.20 5.91
CA CYS A 81 9.26 7.35 4.84
C CYS A 81 10.36 7.02 3.81
N LEU A 82 10.25 5.84 3.17
CA LEU A 82 11.06 5.44 2.02
C LEU A 82 10.15 4.96 0.89
N ARG A 83 10.16 5.68 -0.26
CA ARG A 83 9.49 5.22 -1.48
C ARG A 83 10.36 4.27 -2.30
N LEU A 84 9.85 3.09 -2.62
CA LEU A 84 10.54 2.07 -3.41
C LEU A 84 9.69 1.61 -4.61
N GLU A 85 10.32 1.52 -5.77
CA GLU A 85 9.73 0.89 -6.94
C GLU A 85 10.45 -0.42 -7.24
N ARG A 86 9.67 -1.45 -7.58
CA ARG A 86 10.20 -2.75 -8.03
C ARG A 86 9.62 -3.11 -9.39
N GLU A 87 10.34 -3.94 -10.13
CA GLU A 87 9.85 -4.52 -11.38
C GLU A 87 9.38 -5.97 -11.17
N TYR A 88 8.63 -6.50 -12.15
CA TYR A 88 8.39 -7.93 -12.27
C TYR A 88 9.58 -8.59 -12.96
N GLY A 89 9.96 -9.80 -12.54
CA GLY A 89 11.05 -10.56 -13.16
C GLY A 89 12.32 -10.64 -12.31
N PRO A 90 13.41 -11.21 -12.87
CA PRO A 90 14.61 -11.55 -12.12
C PRO A 90 15.25 -10.33 -11.45
N LEU A 91 15.85 -10.62 -10.29
CA LEU A 91 16.31 -9.76 -9.19
C LEU A 91 17.36 -8.68 -9.51
N THR A 92 17.48 -8.18 -10.75
CA THR A 92 18.47 -7.16 -11.18
C THR A 92 18.49 -5.92 -10.28
N GLU A 93 17.38 -5.63 -9.60
CA GLU A 93 17.23 -4.47 -8.71
C GLU A 93 17.38 -4.76 -7.21
N THR A 94 17.61 -6.01 -6.82
CA THR A 94 17.60 -6.42 -5.40
C THR A 94 18.75 -5.80 -4.60
N GLY A 95 19.94 -5.73 -5.19
CA GLY A 95 21.09 -5.07 -4.55
C GLY A 95 20.83 -3.58 -4.28
N ARG A 96 20.27 -2.88 -5.27
CA ARG A 96 19.91 -1.45 -5.12
C ARG A 96 18.82 -1.24 -4.08
N MET A 97 17.76 -2.05 -4.10
CA MET A 97 16.70 -1.97 -3.09
C MET A 97 17.24 -2.24 -1.69
N LYS A 98 18.07 -3.28 -1.54
CA LYS A 98 18.69 -3.64 -0.25
C LYS A 98 19.48 -2.46 0.33
N MET A 99 20.37 -1.85 -0.45
CA MET A 99 21.17 -0.70 0.01
C MET A 99 20.30 0.49 0.43
N ARG A 100 19.21 0.77 -0.30
CA ARG A 100 18.27 1.84 0.07
C ARG A 100 17.49 1.54 1.35
N ILE A 101 17.15 0.28 1.58
CA ILE A 101 16.49 -0.18 2.80
C ILE A 101 17.47 -0.13 3.98
N GLU A 102 18.72 -0.56 3.80
CA GLU A 102 19.77 -0.48 4.83
C GLU A 102 20.03 0.97 5.24
N ALA A 103 20.24 1.87 4.26
CA ALA A 103 20.40 3.30 4.53
C ALA A 103 19.15 3.94 5.17
N PHE A 104 17.97 3.37 4.93
CA PHE A 104 16.76 3.80 5.62
C PHE A 104 16.78 3.39 7.09
N PHE A 105 17.12 2.13 7.39
CA PHE A 105 17.24 1.66 8.76
C PHE A 105 18.32 2.40 9.56
N GLU A 106 19.43 2.78 8.93
CA GLU A 106 20.50 3.55 9.59
C GLU A 106 20.08 4.96 10.03
N ARG A 107 19.01 5.53 9.45
CA ARG A 107 18.51 6.86 9.79
C ARG A 107 17.25 6.87 10.66
N LEU A 108 16.73 5.71 11.05
CA LEU A 108 15.61 5.57 11.99
C LEU A 108 16.12 5.67 13.43
#